data_AF-H6N6S2-F1
#
_entry.id   AF-H6N6S2-F1
#
_cell.length_a   1.000
_cell.length_b   1.000
_cell.length_c   1.000
_cell.angle_alpha   90.00
_cell.angle_beta   90.00
_cell.angle_gamma   90.00
#
_symmetry.space_group_name_H-M   'P 1'
#
loop_
_entity.id
_entity.type
_entity.pdbx_description
1 polymer ?
#
loop_
_entity_poly.entity_id
_entity_poly.type
_entity_poly.pdbx_seq_one_letter_code
_entity_poly.pdbx_strand_id
1 'polypeptide(L)'
;MPNWCVSEVKNPFEGKESVKYKSIIRWCYLNTNSFVKQAESKSRKLIAETSSGTSTPSQEWKDAWSKKYKAKRDDSSWRIADSDAEDLNKDDEGKAATALKVWCDKKKDIFMYSEGSKNEFKKFLEFCTDDKKG
;
A
#
# COMPACT_ATOMS: atom_id res chain seq x y z
N MET A 1 -6.80 -18.80 3.91
CA MET A 1 -8.13 -18.48 4.49
C MET A 1 -8.31 -19.36 5.72
N PRO A 2 -8.62 -18.80 6.91
CA PRO A 2 -8.74 -19.61 8.13
C PRO A 2 -9.82 -20.69 7.97
N ASN A 3 -9.57 -21.90 8.47
CA ASN A 3 -10.53 -23.03 8.39
C ASN A 3 -11.91 -22.66 8.97
N TRP A 4 -11.92 -21.80 9.99
CA TRP A 4 -13.15 -21.25 10.58
C TRP A 4 -14.01 -20.51 9.55
N CYS A 5 -13.41 -19.72 8.65
CA CYS A 5 -14.19 -19.04 7.64
C CYS A 5 -14.84 -20.02 6.67
N VAL A 6 -14.09 -21.01 6.18
CA VAL A 6 -14.60 -22.01 5.22
C VAL A 6 -15.76 -22.82 5.80
N SER A 7 -15.75 -23.09 7.12
CA SER A 7 -16.88 -23.73 7.80
C SER A 7 -18.07 -22.79 7.99
N GLU A 8 -17.83 -21.53 8.35
CA GLU A 8 -18.92 -20.60 8.70
C GLU A 8 -19.68 -20.03 7.51
N VAL A 9 -19.04 -19.82 6.34
CA VAL A 9 -19.78 -19.33 5.14
C VAL A 9 -20.84 -20.31 4.66
N LYS A 10 -20.72 -21.59 5.01
CA LYS A 10 -21.64 -22.67 4.62
C LYS A 10 -22.83 -22.82 5.56
N ASN A 11 -22.79 -22.15 6.72
CA ASN A 11 -23.83 -22.26 7.71
C ASN A 11 -24.96 -21.24 7.44
N PRO A 12 -26.23 -21.60 7.64
CA PRO A 12 -27.34 -20.66 7.53
C PRO A 12 -27.21 -19.55 8.58
N PHE A 13 -27.71 -18.36 8.23
CA PHE A 13 -27.74 -17.19 9.10
C PHE A 13 -29.14 -16.58 9.09
N GLU A 14 -29.54 -16.01 10.23
CA GLU A 14 -30.89 -15.49 10.48
C GLU A 14 -31.17 -14.14 9.80
N GLY A 15 -30.21 -13.62 9.04
CA GLY A 15 -30.32 -12.37 8.30
C GLY A 15 -29.06 -11.51 8.39
N LYS A 16 -29.10 -10.37 7.67
CA LYS A 16 -27.95 -9.44 7.54
C LYS A 16 -27.53 -8.80 8.86
N GLU A 17 -28.44 -8.77 9.85
CA GLU A 17 -28.15 -8.19 11.16
C GLU A 17 -27.50 -9.17 12.15
N SER A 18 -27.50 -10.47 11.83
CA SER A 18 -26.95 -11.50 12.73
C SER A 18 -25.45 -11.29 12.98
N VAL A 19 -25.02 -11.51 14.22
CA VAL A 19 -23.61 -11.41 14.64
C VAL A 19 -22.72 -12.31 13.79
N LYS A 20 -23.24 -13.48 13.42
CA LYS A 20 -22.58 -14.46 12.54
C LYS A 20 -22.38 -13.93 11.13
N TYR A 21 -23.43 -13.40 10.49
CA TYR A 21 -23.32 -12.79 9.17
C TYR A 21 -22.34 -11.60 9.16
N LYS A 22 -22.43 -10.71 10.15
CA LYS A 22 -21.49 -9.59 10.31
C LYS A 22 -20.05 -10.06 10.51
N SER A 23 -19.85 -11.15 11.25
CA SER A 23 -18.52 -11.74 11.48
C SER A 23 -17.97 -12.41 10.22
N ILE A 24 -18.79 -13.13 9.46
CA ILE A 24 -18.40 -13.71 8.17
C ILE A 24 -18.06 -12.61 7.16
N ILE A 25 -18.89 -11.58 7.02
CA ILE A 25 -18.58 -10.44 6.14
C ILE A 25 -17.34 -9.68 6.63
N ARG A 26 -17.03 -9.66 7.92
CA ARG A 26 -15.85 -8.96 8.43
C ARG A 26 -14.55 -9.76 8.30
N TRP A 27 -14.62 -11.07 8.50
CA TRP A 27 -13.45 -11.96 8.63
C TRP A 27 -13.27 -12.89 7.42
N CYS A 28 -14.35 -13.24 6.73
CA CYS A 28 -14.34 -14.12 5.56
C CYS A 28 -14.47 -13.37 4.24
N TYR A 29 -14.97 -12.13 4.25
CA TYR A 29 -14.77 -11.20 3.13
C TYR A 29 -13.32 -10.70 3.18
N LEU A 30 -12.42 -11.50 2.65
CA LEU A 30 -11.04 -11.08 2.44
C LEU A 30 -11.04 -10.08 1.30
N ASN A 31 -10.59 -8.85 1.58
CA ASN A 31 -10.30 -7.91 0.52
C ASN A 31 -9.11 -8.46 -0.29
N THR A 32 -9.40 -9.03 -1.46
CA THR A 32 -8.41 -9.61 -2.37
C THR A 32 -7.82 -8.58 -3.33
N ASN A 33 -8.06 -7.28 -3.12
CA ASN A 33 -7.37 -6.26 -3.89
C ASN A 33 -5.88 -6.28 -3.54
N SER A 34 -5.04 -6.18 -4.56
CA SER A 34 -3.66 -5.71 -4.39
C SER A 34 -3.67 -4.24 -3.96
N PHE A 35 -2.54 -3.73 -3.49
CA PHE A 35 -2.41 -2.31 -3.13
C PHE A 35 -2.74 -1.40 -4.33
N VAL A 36 -2.33 -1.76 -5.55
CA VAL A 36 -2.70 -1.02 -6.75
C VAL A 36 -4.21 -0.96 -6.95
N LYS A 37 -4.89 -2.12 -6.95
CA LYS A 37 -6.36 -2.17 -7.10
C LYS A 37 -7.07 -1.42 -5.99
N GLN A 38 -6.54 -1.49 -4.77
CA GLN A 38 -7.10 -0.79 -3.62
C GLN A 38 -6.90 0.73 -3.68
N ALA A 39 -5.79 1.20 -4.27
CA ALA A 39 -5.55 2.61 -4.54
C ALA A 39 -6.46 3.13 -5.68
N GLU A 40 -6.65 2.33 -6.73
CA GLU A 40 -7.55 2.66 -7.83
C GLU A 40 -8.99 2.84 -7.36
N SER A 41 -9.46 1.99 -6.43
CA SER A 41 -10.78 2.11 -5.80
C SER A 41 -10.93 3.38 -4.94
N LYS A 42 -9.84 4.11 -4.70
CA LYS A 42 -9.78 5.40 -4.00
C LYS A 42 -9.47 6.56 -4.94
N SER A 43 -9.63 6.37 -6.25
CA SER A 43 -9.30 7.37 -7.28
C SER A 43 -7.83 7.81 -7.29
N ARG A 44 -6.94 6.92 -6.85
CA ARG A 44 -5.48 7.13 -6.87
C ARG A 44 -4.86 6.26 -7.95
N LYS A 45 -3.74 6.71 -8.51
CA LYS A 45 -2.92 5.95 -9.47
C LYS A 45 -1.47 5.93 -9.02
N LEU A 46 -0.74 4.89 -9.39
CA LEU A 46 0.71 4.86 -9.19
C LEU A 46 1.35 6.09 -9.82
N ILE A 47 2.40 6.58 -9.16
CA ILE A 47 3.29 7.60 -9.72
C ILE A 47 3.88 7.05 -11.02
N ALA A 48 3.75 7.80 -12.11
CA ALA A 48 4.13 7.34 -13.43
C ALA A 48 5.64 7.10 -13.54
N GLU A 49 6.03 6.05 -14.27
CA GLU A 49 7.40 5.91 -14.73
C GLU A 49 7.64 6.83 -15.92
N THR A 50 8.01 8.08 -15.66
CA THR A 50 8.53 8.94 -16.73
C THR A 50 10.02 8.66 -16.89
N SER A 51 10.40 7.42 -17.24
CA SER A 51 11.70 7.01 -17.83
C SER A 51 11.82 5.50 -17.95
N SER A 52 11.82 5.02 -19.18
CA SER A 52 12.25 3.67 -19.56
C SER A 52 13.74 3.47 -19.21
N GLY A 53 14.03 2.59 -18.26
CA GLY A 53 15.30 1.85 -18.20
C GLY A 53 16.56 2.58 -17.71
N THR A 54 16.47 3.75 -17.06
CA THR A 54 17.66 4.41 -16.47
C THR A 54 17.63 4.36 -14.93
N SER A 55 18.81 4.20 -14.33
CA SER A 55 19.04 4.16 -12.86
C SER A 55 18.71 5.47 -12.13
N THR A 56 18.19 6.47 -12.85
CA THR A 56 17.89 7.81 -12.36
C THR A 56 16.39 7.91 -12.10
N PRO A 57 15.93 8.32 -10.90
CA PRO A 57 14.52 8.45 -10.61
C PRO A 57 13.93 9.63 -11.40
N SER A 58 12.70 9.45 -11.89
CA SER A 58 11.97 10.53 -12.56
C SER A 58 11.68 11.69 -11.59
N GLN A 59 11.32 12.86 -12.13
CA GLN A 59 11.05 14.03 -11.29
C GLN A 59 9.87 13.79 -10.35
N GLU A 60 8.88 13.01 -10.77
CA GLU A 60 7.73 12.65 -9.95
C GLU A 60 8.13 11.81 -8.73
N TRP A 61 9.10 10.90 -8.88
CA TRP A 61 9.63 10.14 -7.74
C TRP A 61 10.48 10.99 -6.80
N LYS A 62 11.26 11.93 -7.35
CA LYS A 62 11.99 12.92 -6.54
C LYS A 62 11.02 13.78 -5.74
N ASP A 63 9.97 14.28 -6.38
CA ASP A 63 8.91 15.06 -5.74
C ASP A 63 8.15 14.25 -4.68
N ALA A 64 7.84 12.98 -4.95
CA ALA A 64 7.20 12.11 -3.99
C ALA A 64 8.03 11.97 -2.72
N TRP A 65 9.33 11.75 -2.87
CA TRP A 65 10.22 11.67 -1.73
C TRP A 65 10.36 13.03 -1.03
N SER A 66 10.75 14.09 -1.76
CA SER A 66 11.09 15.38 -1.16
C SER A 66 9.89 16.11 -0.57
N LYS A 67 8.72 16.03 -1.22
CA LYS A 67 7.50 16.76 -0.81
C LYS A 67 6.58 15.95 0.08
N LYS A 68 6.53 14.61 -0.05
CA LYS A 68 5.60 13.77 0.74
C LYS A 68 6.29 12.97 1.84
N TYR A 69 7.40 12.32 1.55
CA TYR A 69 8.04 11.40 2.50
C TYR A 69 9.00 12.10 3.47
N LYS A 70 9.88 12.98 2.95
CA LYS A 70 11.02 13.54 3.69
C LYS A 70 10.63 14.15 5.05
N ALA A 71 9.55 14.94 5.09
CA ALA A 71 9.05 15.55 6.31
C ALA A 71 8.41 14.57 7.31
N LYS A 72 8.05 13.36 6.87
CA LYS A 72 7.39 12.32 7.67
C LYS A 72 8.31 11.19 8.10
N ARG A 73 9.56 11.15 7.61
CA ARG A 73 10.49 10.03 7.81
C ARG A 73 10.92 9.79 9.27
N ASP A 74 10.79 10.81 10.12
CA ASP A 74 11.16 10.75 11.54
C ASP A 74 9.96 10.34 12.43
N ASP A 75 8.74 10.34 11.88
CA ASP A 75 7.56 9.79 12.55
C ASP A 75 7.51 8.27 12.33
N SER A 76 7.55 7.49 13.41
CA SER A 76 7.54 6.02 13.37
C SER A 76 6.30 5.44 12.66
N SER A 77 5.18 6.15 12.65
CA SER A 77 3.95 5.73 11.99
C SER A 77 4.02 5.85 10.46
N TRP A 78 4.95 6.67 9.95
CA TRP A 78 5.17 6.92 8.52
C TRP A 78 6.49 6.38 8.00
N ARG A 79 7.50 6.26 8.87
CA ARG A 79 8.83 5.76 8.55
C ARG A 79 8.77 4.41 7.85
N ILE A 80 9.43 4.30 6.71
CA ILE A 80 9.69 3.04 6.04
C ILE A 80 10.99 2.48 6.63
N ALA A 81 10.88 1.34 7.31
CA ALA A 81 11.96 0.71 8.06
C ALA A 81 12.42 -0.61 7.41
N ASP A 82 12.02 -0.88 6.18
CA ASP A 82 12.45 -2.07 5.44
C ASP A 82 13.97 -2.01 5.26
N SER A 83 14.66 -3.12 5.51
CA SER A 83 16.14 -3.17 5.56
C SER A 83 16.81 -2.80 4.24
N ASP A 84 16.08 -2.91 3.14
CA ASP A 84 16.50 -2.57 1.78
C ASP A 84 16.14 -1.13 1.38
N ALA A 85 15.56 -0.34 2.30
CA ALA A 85 15.13 1.04 2.09
C ALA A 85 15.93 2.04 2.95
N GLU A 86 17.16 1.71 3.36
CA GLU A 86 17.97 2.61 4.21
C GLU A 86 18.21 3.98 3.59
N ASP A 87 18.46 4.04 2.27
CA ASP A 87 18.72 5.30 1.56
C ASP A 87 17.50 6.22 1.53
N LEU A 88 16.29 5.67 1.69
CA LEU A 88 15.02 6.40 1.76
C LEU A 88 15.00 7.38 2.96
N ASN A 89 15.74 7.05 4.02
CA ASN A 89 15.83 7.81 5.26
C ASN A 89 17.06 8.74 5.35
N LYS A 90 17.84 8.88 4.27
CA LYS A 90 19.01 9.77 4.18
C LYS A 90 18.66 11.07 3.45
N ASP A 91 19.62 11.94 3.17
CA ASP A 91 19.37 13.25 2.54
C ASP A 91 19.70 13.34 1.04
N ASP A 92 20.28 12.30 0.45
CA ASP A 92 20.54 12.22 -0.99
C ASP A 92 19.21 11.98 -1.74
N GLU A 93 18.66 13.03 -2.34
CA GLU A 93 17.38 12.98 -3.06
C GLU A 93 17.36 11.92 -4.17
N GLY A 94 18.46 11.77 -4.91
CA GLY A 94 18.54 10.81 -6.01
C GLY A 94 18.45 9.37 -5.50
N LYS A 95 19.28 9.02 -4.50
CA LYS A 95 19.24 7.68 -3.91
C LYS A 95 17.95 7.41 -3.16
N ALA A 96 17.44 8.40 -2.43
CA ALA A 96 16.24 8.25 -1.63
C ALA A 96 14.97 8.12 -2.49
N ALA A 97 14.87 8.86 -3.59
CA ALA A 97 13.78 8.70 -4.56
C ALA A 97 13.84 7.33 -5.28
N THR A 98 15.03 6.86 -5.63
CA THR A 98 15.20 5.49 -6.17
C THR A 98 14.79 4.43 -5.16
N ALA A 99 15.20 4.57 -3.89
CA ALA A 99 14.81 3.66 -2.83
C ALA A 99 13.29 3.67 -2.59
N LEU A 100 12.64 4.84 -2.65
CA LEU A 100 11.19 4.96 -2.55
C LEU A 100 10.48 4.24 -3.70
N LYS A 101 10.95 4.42 -4.94
CA LYS A 101 10.41 3.69 -6.09
C LYS A 101 10.52 2.18 -5.89
N VAL A 102 11.71 1.68 -5.53
CA VAL A 102 11.96 0.25 -5.29
C VAL A 102 11.03 -0.30 -4.21
N TRP A 103 10.84 0.46 -3.12
CA TRP A 103 9.90 0.10 -2.07
C TRP A 103 8.47 0.00 -2.61
N CYS A 104 8.00 1.01 -3.33
CA CYS A 104 6.67 1.02 -3.95
C CYS A 104 6.48 -0.15 -4.92
N ASP A 105 7.49 -0.48 -5.73
CA ASP A 105 7.46 -1.60 -6.67
C ASP A 105 7.34 -2.95 -5.97
N LYS A 106 7.96 -3.12 -4.79
CA LYS A 106 7.82 -4.33 -3.97
C LYS A 106 6.43 -4.45 -3.34
N LYS A 107 5.82 -3.34 -2.95
CA LYS A 107 4.54 -3.34 -2.23
C LYS A 107 3.32 -3.41 -3.15
N LYS A 108 3.43 -3.01 -4.42
CA LYS A 108 2.28 -2.81 -5.32
C LYS A 108 1.37 -4.04 -5.48
N ASP A 109 1.96 -5.24 -5.43
CA ASP A 109 1.26 -6.52 -5.60
C ASP A 109 0.89 -7.20 -4.27
N ILE A 110 1.17 -6.57 -3.13
CA ILE A 110 0.73 -7.08 -1.83
C ILE A 110 -0.78 -6.98 -1.74
N PHE A 111 -1.41 -8.07 -1.29
CA PHE A 111 -2.85 -8.11 -1.09
C PHE A 111 -3.27 -7.49 0.24
N MET A 112 -4.44 -6.87 0.25
CA MET A 112 -5.03 -6.25 1.44
C MET A 112 -5.32 -7.24 2.58
N TYR A 113 -5.36 -8.55 2.33
CA TYR A 113 -5.48 -9.56 3.38
C TYR A 113 -4.15 -9.99 4.02
N SER A 114 -3.01 -9.52 3.50
CA SER A 114 -1.69 -9.88 4.04
C SER A 114 -1.50 -9.29 5.44
N GLU A 115 -0.68 -9.93 6.26
CA GLU A 115 -0.33 -9.39 7.58
C GLU A 115 0.34 -8.02 7.45
N GLY A 116 0.00 -7.07 8.33
CA GLY A 116 0.54 -5.70 8.28
C GLY A 116 0.01 -4.82 7.12
N SER A 117 -0.77 -5.38 6.19
CA SER A 117 -1.22 -4.72 4.96
C SER A 117 -1.90 -3.37 5.20
N LYS A 118 -2.66 -3.22 6.28
CA LYS A 118 -3.37 -1.97 6.60
C LYS A 118 -2.41 -0.80 6.81
N ASN A 119 -1.32 -1.04 7.53
CA ASN A 119 -0.33 0.00 7.82
C ASN A 119 0.56 0.26 6.61
N GLU A 120 0.97 -0.79 5.90
CA GLU A 120 1.76 -0.65 4.69
C GLU A 120 0.97 0.03 3.57
N PHE A 121 -0.31 -0.32 3.39
CA PHE A 121 -1.17 0.29 2.39
C PHE A 121 -1.39 1.77 2.66
N LYS A 122 -1.51 2.19 3.93
CA LYS A 122 -1.57 3.62 4.30
C LYS A 122 -0.34 4.38 3.77
N LYS A 123 0.86 3.82 3.94
CA LYS A 123 2.11 4.41 3.43
C LYS A 123 2.19 4.36 1.92
N PHE A 124 1.81 3.22 1.31
CA PHE A 124 1.77 3.05 -0.13
C PHE A 124 0.84 4.07 -0.80
N LEU A 125 -0.38 4.24 -0.28
CA LEU A 125 -1.34 5.20 -0.78
C LEU A 125 -0.79 6.64 -0.69
N GLU A 126 -0.10 6.97 0.40
CA GLU A 126 0.45 8.31 0.59
C GLU A 126 1.65 8.58 -0.34
N PHE A 127 2.60 7.64 -0.43
CA PHE A 127 3.92 7.89 -1.01
C PHE A 127 4.10 7.36 -2.43
N CYS A 128 3.35 6.33 -2.82
CA CYS A 128 3.50 5.66 -4.12
C CYS A 128 2.43 6.07 -5.13
N THR A 129 1.46 6.91 -4.72
CA THR A 129 0.32 7.27 -5.57
C THR A 129 0.07 8.76 -5.62
N ASP A 130 -0.55 9.18 -6.71
CA ASP A 130 -1.11 10.51 -6.93
C ASP A 130 -2.60 10.41 -7.23
N ASP A 131 -3.29 11.53 -7.08
CA ASP A 131 -4.68 11.63 -7.52
C ASP A 131 -4.75 11.35 -9.01
N LYS A 132 -5.76 10.56 -9.42
CA LYS A 132 -6.17 10.51 -10.82
C LYS A 132 -6.72 11.89 -11.16
N LYS A 133 -5.87 12.81 -11.65
CA LYS A 133 -6.35 14.00 -12.36
C LYS A 133 -7.29 13.48 -13.45
N GLY A 134 -8.56 13.84 -13.35
CA GLY A 134 -9.57 13.62 -14.38
C GLY A 134 -9.23 14.36 -15.65
#